data_AF-A0A8S2A784-F1
#
_entry.id   AF-A0A8S2A784-F1
#
_cell.length_a   1.000
_cell.length_b   1.000
_cell.length_c   1.000
_cell.angle_alpha   90.00
_cell.angle_beta   90.00
_cell.angle_gamma   90.00
#
_symmetry.space_group_name_H-M   'P 1'
#
loop_
_entity.id
_entity.type
_entity.pdbx_description
1 polymer ?
#
loop_
_entity_poly.entity_id
_entity_poly.type
_entity_poly.pdbx_seq_one_letter_code
_entity_poly.pdbx_strand_id
1 'polypeptide(L)'
;MAKRGESLRDKPRWSLEGMTALVTGGSKGIGEAVVEELAMLGARVHTCARDETQLQERLREWQEKGLQVTTSVCDVSSRDQRVKLMETVSSLFQGKLNILVPNVGTGVVKPTTEFTAEEFSFIIATNLESTFHLSQLAHPLLKASGSGNIVLMSSVAGVVNLGNTSIYGATKGAMNQLARNLACEWASDNIRANSVCPWFITTPSSKDFLGDKDVKEKVESVTPMRRVGEANEVSSLVAFLCLPAASYITGQTICVDGDASPSSVYGSTRPHSRRRQRFQTVLREDWEKNCKRSKQEGLATRCSSISQSSQDDFSGSKLLKTKTVRGNVDVSGESPRYGVSSVCGRRREMEDAVAIHPSFSSRKNSEYPQHYFGVYDGHGCSHVAARCRERLHKLVQEELSSDGEEEKEWKTTMERSFTRMDKEVVSWGESVVSANCKCDLQSPACDSVGSTAVVSVITPDKIVVANCGDSRAVLCRNGKPVPLSTDHKVSFIQWRSQKFCL
;
A
#
# COMPACT_ATOMS: atom_id res chain seq x y z
N MET A 1 21.39 -5.59 16.63
CA MET A 1 22.03 -5.25 15.35
C MET A 1 23.47 -5.67 15.42
N ALA A 2 24.04 -6.23 14.34
CA ALA A 2 25.47 -6.54 14.31
C ALA A 2 26.26 -5.27 14.61
N LYS A 3 27.17 -5.30 15.59
CA LYS A 3 28.06 -4.18 15.86
C LYS A 3 28.95 -3.96 14.64
N ARG A 4 29.18 -2.69 14.29
CA ARG A 4 30.03 -2.30 13.16
C ARG A 4 31.43 -2.91 13.38
N GLY A 5 31.79 -3.91 12.58
CA GLY A 5 33.09 -4.59 12.64
C GLY A 5 33.09 -6.04 13.15
N GLU A 6 31.97 -6.61 13.60
CA GLU A 6 31.90 -8.06 13.86
C GLU A 6 31.84 -8.84 12.54
N SER A 7 32.72 -9.83 12.38
CA SER A 7 32.73 -10.76 11.24
C SER A 7 31.36 -11.43 11.09
N LEU A 8 30.67 -11.17 9.98
CA LEU A 8 29.38 -11.79 9.63
C LEU A 8 29.49 -13.32 9.38
N ARG A 9 30.71 -13.88 9.38
CA ARG A 9 30.95 -15.29 9.02
C ARG A 9 30.72 -16.28 10.17
N ASP A 10 30.73 -15.81 11.42
CA ASP A 10 30.80 -16.71 12.58
C ASP A 10 29.48 -16.87 13.35
N LYS A 11 28.42 -16.13 13.00
CA LYS A 11 27.09 -16.26 13.64
C LYS A 11 26.05 -16.82 12.65
N PRO A 12 25.27 -17.86 13.02
CA PRO A 12 24.26 -18.44 12.14
C PRO A 12 23.15 -17.41 11.86
N ARG A 13 23.12 -16.88 10.64
CA ARG A 13 22.16 -15.82 10.24
C ARG A 13 20.76 -16.34 9.94
N TRP A 14 20.64 -17.65 9.71
CA TRP A 14 19.43 -18.35 9.27
C TRP A 14 18.91 -19.32 10.34
N SER A 15 19.20 -19.05 11.61
CA SER A 15 18.72 -19.80 12.76
C SER A 15 18.11 -18.86 13.82
N LEU A 16 17.18 -19.39 14.61
CA LEU A 16 16.59 -18.78 15.80
C LEU A 16 17.03 -19.51 17.09
N GLU A 17 18.07 -20.33 17.03
CA GLU A 17 18.60 -21.00 18.21
C GLU A 17 18.92 -20.00 19.32
N GLY A 18 18.42 -20.29 20.53
CA GLY A 18 18.55 -19.43 21.70
C GLY A 18 17.58 -18.23 21.74
N MET A 19 16.75 -18.03 20.72
CA MET A 19 15.72 -16.98 20.71
C MET A 19 14.45 -17.45 21.42
N THR A 20 13.74 -16.52 22.06
CA THR A 20 12.43 -16.75 22.67
C THR A 20 11.33 -16.01 21.92
N ALA A 21 10.17 -16.64 21.75
CA ALA A 21 9.07 -16.09 20.97
C ALA A 21 7.72 -16.20 21.69
N LEU A 22 6.88 -15.16 21.55
CA LEU A 22 5.48 -15.18 21.91
C LEU A 22 4.64 -15.04 20.63
N VAL A 23 3.81 -16.03 20.35
CA VAL A 23 2.84 -16.00 19.24
C VAL A 23 1.43 -16.10 19.82
N THR A 24 0.57 -15.11 19.55
CA THR A 24 -0.82 -15.17 20.04
C THR A 24 -1.73 -15.88 19.04
N GLY A 25 -2.69 -16.67 19.52
CA GLY A 25 -3.62 -17.41 18.68
C GLY A 25 -2.96 -18.55 17.89
N GLY A 26 -1.96 -19.23 18.47
CA GLY A 26 -1.20 -20.26 17.76
C GLY A 26 -1.80 -21.67 17.79
N SER A 27 -3.05 -21.84 18.23
CA SER A 27 -3.69 -23.17 18.27
C SER A 27 -4.19 -23.67 16.90
N LYS A 28 -4.29 -22.78 15.90
CA LYS A 28 -4.73 -23.11 14.53
C LYS A 28 -4.31 -22.08 13.48
N GLY A 29 -4.35 -22.48 12.22
CA GLY A 29 -4.24 -21.57 11.07
C GLY A 29 -2.87 -20.91 10.95
N ILE A 30 -2.82 -19.60 10.63
CA ILE A 30 -1.55 -18.87 10.46
C ILE A 30 -0.73 -18.86 11.75
N GLY A 31 -1.39 -18.72 12.92
CA GLY A 31 -0.69 -18.71 14.21
C GLY A 31 0.03 -20.02 14.50
N GLU A 32 -0.63 -21.15 14.23
CA GLU A 32 -0.03 -22.50 14.35
C GLU A 32 1.18 -22.65 13.42
N ALA A 33 1.02 -22.28 12.14
CA ALA A 33 2.12 -22.33 11.17
C ALA A 33 3.32 -21.46 11.60
N VAL A 34 3.07 -20.29 12.20
CA VAL A 34 4.14 -19.43 12.75
C VAL A 34 4.81 -20.07 13.96
N VAL A 35 4.05 -20.69 14.88
CA VAL A 35 4.63 -21.41 16.03
C VAL A 35 5.56 -22.53 15.55
N GLU A 36 5.08 -23.36 14.62
CA GLU A 36 5.88 -24.47 14.08
C GLU A 36 7.13 -23.97 13.36
N GLU A 37 7.01 -22.98 12.48
CA GLU A 37 8.15 -22.45 11.72
C GLU A 37 9.24 -21.87 12.63
N LEU A 38 8.85 -21.06 13.62
CA LEU A 38 9.81 -20.48 14.57
C LEU A 38 10.49 -21.55 15.43
N ALA A 39 9.73 -22.55 15.89
CA ALA A 39 10.26 -23.65 16.69
C ALA A 39 11.19 -24.57 15.89
N MET A 40 10.85 -24.88 14.63
CA MET A 40 11.70 -25.65 13.71
C MET A 40 13.04 -24.96 13.42
N LEU A 41 13.07 -23.62 13.44
CA LEU A 41 14.29 -22.82 13.31
C LEU A 41 15.07 -22.68 14.64
N GLY A 42 14.63 -23.32 15.72
CA GLY A 42 15.34 -23.39 16.99
C GLY A 42 14.89 -22.41 18.08
N ALA A 43 13.82 -21.65 17.86
CA ALA A 43 13.27 -20.77 18.89
C ALA A 43 12.53 -21.56 19.98
N ARG A 44 12.60 -21.07 21.22
CA ARG A 44 11.69 -21.46 22.30
C ARG A 44 10.42 -20.63 22.20
N VAL A 45 9.28 -21.27 21.92
CA VAL A 45 8.03 -20.57 21.62
C VAL A 45 7.03 -20.72 22.77
N HIS A 46 6.41 -19.63 23.19
CA HIS A 46 5.20 -19.63 23.99
C HIS A 46 4.03 -19.19 23.12
N THR A 47 2.90 -19.89 23.22
CA THR A 47 1.68 -19.53 22.49
C THR A 47 0.46 -19.56 23.39
N CYS A 48 -0.57 -18.82 23.00
CA CYS A 48 -1.82 -18.78 23.73
C CYS A 48 -3.04 -18.83 22.80
N ALA A 49 -4.15 -19.32 23.32
CA ALA A 49 -5.46 -19.29 22.70
C ALA A 49 -6.55 -19.44 23.78
N ARG A 50 -7.82 -19.37 23.39
CA ARG A 50 -8.96 -19.47 24.33
C ARG A 50 -9.38 -20.92 24.59
N ASP A 51 -9.19 -21.80 23.61
CA ASP A 51 -9.59 -23.20 23.68
C ASP A 51 -8.45 -24.04 24.26
N GLU A 52 -8.59 -24.42 25.53
CA GLU A 52 -7.59 -25.21 26.24
C GLU A 52 -7.42 -26.60 25.62
N THR A 53 -8.50 -27.26 25.23
CA THR A 53 -8.46 -28.61 24.65
C THR A 53 -7.65 -28.62 23.36
N GLN A 54 -7.92 -27.68 22.45
CA GLN A 54 -7.17 -27.55 21.20
C GLN A 54 -5.69 -27.21 21.46
N LEU A 55 -5.40 -26.34 22.44
CA LEU A 55 -4.01 -26.02 22.81
C LEU A 55 -3.25 -27.23 23.34
N GLN A 56 -3.87 -28.06 24.20
CA GLN A 56 -3.24 -29.25 24.75
C GLN A 56 -3.02 -30.34 23.70
N GLU A 57 -3.91 -30.44 22.71
CA GLU A 57 -3.71 -31.30 21.56
C GLU A 57 -2.48 -30.88 20.74
N ARG A 58 -2.40 -29.60 20.34
CA ARG A 58 -1.24 -29.07 19.61
C ARG A 58 0.07 -29.21 20.40
N LEU A 59 0.03 -28.96 21.72
CA LEU A 59 1.20 -29.10 22.57
C LEU A 59 1.78 -30.52 22.54
N ARG A 60 0.92 -31.56 22.57
CA ARG A 60 1.37 -32.95 22.47
C ARG A 60 2.03 -33.23 21.12
N GLU A 61 1.43 -32.77 20.02
CA GLU A 61 2.01 -32.94 18.68
C GLU A 61 3.37 -32.23 18.53
N TRP A 62 3.52 -31.02 19.08
CA TRP A 62 4.80 -30.32 19.07
C TRP A 62 5.86 -31.01 19.93
N GLN A 63 5.47 -31.58 21.08
CA GLN A 63 6.37 -32.38 21.93
C GLN A 63 6.84 -33.65 21.21
N GLU A 64 5.95 -34.35 20.51
CA GLU A 64 6.29 -35.52 19.69
C GLU A 64 7.27 -35.18 18.57
N LYS A 65 7.15 -33.98 17.98
CA LYS A 65 8.11 -33.43 17.00
C LYS A 65 9.43 -32.92 17.63
N GLY A 66 9.56 -32.94 18.96
CA GLY A 66 10.73 -32.42 19.68
C GLY A 66 10.85 -30.89 19.69
N LEU A 67 9.75 -30.17 19.41
CA LEU A 67 9.73 -28.71 19.37
C LEU A 67 9.59 -28.12 20.78
N GLN A 68 10.33 -27.04 21.04
CA GLN A 68 10.32 -26.34 22.33
C GLN A 68 9.16 -25.35 22.42
N VAL A 69 7.95 -25.86 22.59
CA VAL A 69 6.73 -25.05 22.69
C VAL A 69 6.08 -25.19 24.07
N THR A 70 5.60 -24.07 24.60
CA THR A 70 4.75 -24.02 25.81
C THR A 70 3.46 -23.27 25.51
N THR A 71 2.39 -23.55 26.26
CA THR A 71 1.07 -22.96 26.01
C THR A 71 0.46 -22.35 27.29
N SER A 72 -0.43 -21.38 27.13
CA SER A 72 -1.31 -20.88 28.20
C SER A 72 -2.66 -20.43 27.63
N VAL A 73 -3.72 -20.49 28.43
CA VAL A 73 -5.04 -19.98 28.03
C VAL A 73 -5.02 -18.46 28.14
N CYS A 74 -5.42 -17.76 27.08
CA CYS A 74 -5.56 -16.31 27.07
C CYS A 74 -6.55 -15.85 26.00
N ASP A 75 -7.55 -15.08 26.41
CA ASP A 75 -8.31 -14.20 25.55
C ASP A 75 -7.62 -12.84 25.47
N VAL A 76 -6.98 -12.56 24.34
CA VAL A 76 -6.25 -11.31 24.13
C VAL A 76 -7.15 -10.08 24.09
N SER A 77 -8.47 -10.21 23.94
CA SER A 77 -9.39 -9.07 24.08
C SER A 77 -9.51 -8.61 25.53
N SER A 78 -9.25 -9.49 26.51
CA SER A 78 -9.26 -9.17 27.94
C SER A 78 -7.92 -8.57 28.38
N ARG A 79 -7.97 -7.33 28.89
CA ARG A 79 -6.77 -6.62 29.36
C ARG A 79 -6.04 -7.36 30.48
N ASP A 80 -6.76 -7.87 31.47
CA ASP A 80 -6.18 -8.59 32.60
C ASP A 80 -5.50 -9.89 32.16
N GLN A 81 -6.09 -10.60 31.19
CA GLN A 81 -5.47 -11.79 30.64
C GLN A 81 -4.21 -11.47 29.83
N ARG A 82 -4.15 -10.33 29.13
CA ARG A 82 -2.91 -9.86 28.47
C ARG A 82 -1.78 -9.62 29.48
N VAL A 83 -2.09 -9.05 30.64
CA VAL A 83 -1.10 -8.83 31.73
C VAL A 83 -0.59 -10.16 32.26
N LYS A 84 -1.48 -11.09 32.63
CA LYS A 84 -1.11 -12.44 33.10
C LYS A 84 -0.31 -13.25 32.08
N LEU A 85 -0.64 -13.12 30.79
CA LEU A 85 0.13 -13.72 29.70
C LEU A 85 1.57 -13.19 29.70
N MET A 86 1.75 -11.87 29.83
CA MET A 86 3.09 -11.29 29.85
C MET A 86 3.89 -11.67 31.09
N GLU A 87 3.25 -11.80 32.25
CA GLU A 87 3.88 -12.32 33.48
C GLU A 87 4.37 -13.76 33.28
N THR A 88 3.53 -14.61 32.69
CA THR A 88 3.89 -15.99 32.33
C THR A 88 5.10 -16.02 31.39
N VAL A 89 5.08 -15.21 30.33
CA VAL A 89 6.17 -15.11 29.34
C VAL A 89 7.46 -14.59 29.98
N SER A 90 7.36 -13.58 30.84
CA SER A 90 8.49 -13.04 31.60
C SER A 90 9.13 -14.12 32.48
N SER A 91 8.32 -14.91 33.18
CA SER A 91 8.81 -16.03 34.01
C SER A 91 9.50 -17.11 33.18
N LEU A 92 8.83 -17.61 32.12
CA LEU A 92 9.33 -18.70 31.26
C LEU A 92 10.64 -18.34 30.55
N PHE A 93 10.80 -17.07 30.19
CA PHE A 93 11.94 -16.58 29.44
C PHE A 93 12.87 -15.67 30.26
N GLN A 94 12.78 -15.72 31.59
CA GLN A 94 13.71 -15.06 32.50
C GLN A 94 13.85 -13.55 32.22
N GLY A 95 12.72 -12.89 31.98
CA GLY A 95 12.63 -11.47 31.70
C GLY A 95 13.08 -11.06 30.29
N LYS A 96 13.28 -11.99 29.36
CA LYS A 96 13.79 -11.71 28.01
C LYS A 96 12.90 -12.31 26.92
N LEU A 97 12.36 -11.47 26.04
CA LEU A 97 11.59 -11.91 24.88
C LEU A 97 12.28 -11.43 23.61
N ASN A 98 12.62 -12.30 22.66
CA ASN A 98 13.20 -11.85 21.39
C ASN A 98 12.12 -11.51 20.36
N ILE A 99 11.06 -12.30 20.28
CA ILE A 99 10.08 -12.24 19.20
C ILE A 99 8.67 -12.08 19.76
N LEU A 100 7.93 -11.08 19.28
CA LEU A 100 6.50 -10.93 19.54
C LEU A 100 5.73 -11.00 18.20
N VAL A 101 4.77 -11.90 18.10
CA VAL A 101 3.83 -12.00 16.97
C VAL A 101 2.39 -11.86 17.48
N PRO A 102 1.83 -10.64 17.51
CA PRO A 102 0.41 -10.42 17.74
C PRO A 102 -0.35 -10.86 16.48
N ASN A 103 -0.80 -12.12 16.47
CA ASN A 103 -1.43 -12.76 15.32
C ASN A 103 -2.97 -12.79 15.40
N VAL A 104 -3.53 -12.78 16.61
CA VAL A 104 -4.99 -12.84 16.78
C VAL A 104 -5.68 -11.70 16.04
N GLY A 105 -6.75 -12.05 15.32
CA GLY A 105 -7.66 -11.09 14.73
C GLY A 105 -8.97 -11.74 14.34
N THR A 106 -10.01 -10.92 14.27
CA THR A 106 -11.36 -11.29 13.86
C THR A 106 -11.92 -10.25 12.90
N GLY A 107 -12.88 -10.64 12.07
CA GLY A 107 -13.53 -9.76 11.11
C GLY A 107 -14.96 -10.19 10.85
N VAL A 108 -15.79 -9.23 10.45
CA VAL A 108 -17.16 -9.45 9.99
C VAL A 108 -17.29 -8.81 8.62
N VAL A 109 -17.94 -9.52 7.69
CA VAL A 109 -18.17 -9.05 6.32
C VAL A 109 -19.62 -8.57 6.21
N LYS A 110 -19.82 -7.26 6.10
CA LYS A 110 -21.14 -6.65 5.85
C LYS A 110 -21.05 -5.18 5.41
N PRO A 111 -22.12 -4.59 4.86
CA PRO A 111 -22.16 -3.18 4.54
C PRO A 111 -21.83 -2.30 5.74
N THR A 112 -21.10 -1.20 5.51
CA THR A 112 -20.65 -0.30 6.58
C THR A 112 -21.81 0.25 7.42
N THR A 113 -22.97 0.46 6.81
CA THR A 113 -24.19 0.96 7.45
C THR A 113 -24.87 -0.03 8.39
N GLU A 114 -24.46 -1.30 8.38
CA GLU A 114 -25.09 -2.39 9.15
C GLU A 114 -24.26 -2.83 10.36
N PHE A 115 -23.10 -2.20 10.61
CA PHE A 115 -22.30 -2.48 11.80
C PHE A 115 -22.93 -1.90 13.06
N THR A 116 -22.96 -2.70 14.12
CA THR A 116 -23.39 -2.26 15.45
C THR A 116 -22.20 -1.71 16.24
N ALA A 117 -22.48 -0.97 17.31
CA ALA A 117 -21.46 -0.44 18.20
C ALA A 117 -20.69 -1.57 18.93
N GLU A 118 -21.36 -2.67 19.22
CA GLU A 118 -20.79 -3.84 19.90
C GLU A 118 -19.78 -4.55 19.00
N GLU A 119 -20.10 -4.76 17.72
CA GLU A 119 -19.18 -5.36 16.77
C GLU A 119 -17.98 -4.45 16.48
N PHE A 120 -18.21 -3.13 16.37
CA PHE A 120 -17.12 -2.17 16.27
C PHE A 120 -16.17 -2.31 17.46
N SER A 121 -16.71 -2.27 18.67
CA SER A 121 -15.94 -2.37 19.92
C SER A 121 -15.20 -3.70 20.00
N PHE A 122 -15.85 -4.80 19.68
CA PHE A 122 -15.27 -6.13 19.69
C PHE A 122 -14.11 -6.29 18.68
N ILE A 123 -14.28 -5.82 17.45
CA ILE A 123 -13.23 -5.90 16.41
C ILE A 123 -12.05 -4.99 16.77
N ILE A 124 -12.31 -3.77 17.28
CA ILE A 124 -11.26 -2.84 17.71
C ILE A 124 -10.47 -3.40 18.89
N ALA A 125 -11.17 -3.89 19.93
CA ALA A 125 -10.55 -4.47 21.12
C ALA A 125 -9.69 -5.70 20.76
N THR A 126 -10.23 -6.57 19.90
CA THR A 126 -9.56 -7.82 19.53
C THR A 126 -8.38 -7.60 18.59
N ASN A 127 -8.49 -6.73 17.57
CA ASN A 127 -7.45 -6.62 16.54
C ASN A 127 -6.40 -5.56 16.89
N LEU A 128 -6.84 -4.38 17.35
CA LEU A 128 -5.97 -3.21 17.47
C LEU A 128 -5.54 -2.97 18.93
N GLU A 129 -6.49 -2.91 19.86
CA GLU A 129 -6.19 -2.64 21.27
C GLU A 129 -5.31 -3.75 21.87
N SER A 130 -5.65 -5.01 21.60
CA SER A 130 -4.86 -6.16 22.06
C SER A 130 -3.42 -6.10 21.56
N THR A 131 -3.23 -5.84 20.25
CA THR A 131 -1.92 -5.73 19.60
C THR A 131 -1.10 -4.60 20.20
N PHE A 132 -1.71 -3.42 20.36
CA PHE A 132 -1.04 -2.26 20.93
C PHE A 132 -0.62 -2.53 22.38
N HIS A 133 -1.52 -3.01 23.21
CA HIS A 133 -1.24 -3.29 24.63
C HIS A 133 -0.20 -4.40 24.81
N LEU A 134 -0.27 -5.49 24.03
CA LEU A 134 0.74 -6.55 24.06
C LEU A 134 2.12 -6.01 23.68
N SER A 135 2.19 -5.13 22.68
CA SER A 135 3.45 -4.49 22.28
C SER A 135 4.01 -3.63 23.42
N GLN A 136 3.16 -2.84 24.10
CA GLN A 136 3.58 -2.05 25.27
C GLN A 136 4.08 -2.93 26.41
N LEU A 137 3.34 -3.98 26.77
CA LEU A 137 3.71 -4.91 27.84
C LEU A 137 5.01 -5.67 27.52
N ALA A 138 5.24 -6.00 26.25
CA ALA A 138 6.42 -6.74 25.81
C ALA A 138 7.68 -5.88 25.72
N HIS A 139 7.57 -4.56 25.56
CA HIS A 139 8.70 -3.64 25.39
C HIS A 139 9.86 -3.87 26.39
N PRO A 140 9.65 -3.95 27.72
CA PRO A 140 10.74 -4.20 28.66
C PRO A 140 11.45 -5.54 28.42
N LEU A 141 10.71 -6.60 28.07
CA LEU A 141 11.28 -7.92 27.77
C LEU A 141 12.04 -7.93 26.43
N LEU A 142 11.49 -7.25 25.43
CA LEU A 142 12.09 -7.06 24.11
C LEU A 142 13.41 -6.29 24.22
N LYS A 143 13.42 -5.22 24.99
CA LYS A 143 14.61 -4.43 25.29
C LYS A 143 15.66 -5.25 26.05
N ALA A 144 15.25 -5.99 27.08
CA ALA A 144 16.14 -6.84 27.87
C ALA A 144 16.78 -7.99 27.06
N SER A 145 16.13 -8.46 25.99
CA SER A 145 16.71 -9.45 25.07
C SER A 145 17.88 -8.89 24.25
N GLY A 146 17.98 -7.56 24.13
CA GLY A 146 18.97 -6.88 23.31
C GLY A 146 18.84 -7.14 21.81
N SER A 147 17.77 -7.81 21.34
CA SER A 147 17.53 -8.16 19.93
C SER A 147 16.04 -8.37 19.64
N GLY A 148 15.20 -7.45 20.10
CA GLY A 148 13.75 -7.55 19.97
C GLY A 148 13.27 -7.46 18.51
N ASN A 149 12.21 -8.20 18.21
CA ASN A 149 11.52 -8.17 16.93
C ASN A 149 10.01 -8.33 17.12
N ILE A 150 9.25 -7.50 16.43
CA ILE A 150 7.79 -7.53 16.43
C ILE A 150 7.31 -7.73 15.00
N VAL A 151 6.49 -8.75 14.79
CA VAL A 151 5.83 -8.99 13.50
C VAL A 151 4.32 -8.91 13.70
N LEU A 152 3.74 -7.79 13.29
CA LEU A 152 2.29 -7.56 13.39
C LEU A 152 1.57 -8.28 12.26
N MET A 153 0.61 -9.15 12.59
CA MET A 153 -0.20 -9.83 11.58
C MET A 153 -1.31 -8.92 11.08
N SER A 154 -1.04 -8.25 9.97
CA SER A 154 -1.96 -7.34 9.30
C SER A 154 -2.84 -8.10 8.30
N SER A 155 -3.24 -7.46 7.20
CA SER A 155 -3.94 -8.03 6.06
C SER A 155 -3.80 -7.10 4.87
N VAL A 156 -3.91 -7.66 3.66
CA VAL A 156 -4.11 -6.86 2.43
C VAL A 156 -5.31 -5.92 2.56
N ALA A 157 -6.34 -6.23 3.36
CA ALA A 157 -7.45 -5.32 3.66
C ALA A 157 -7.01 -4.01 4.35
N GLY A 158 -5.82 -3.99 4.96
CA GLY A 158 -5.19 -2.79 5.52
C GLY A 158 -4.37 -1.97 4.50
N VAL A 159 -4.28 -2.44 3.26
CA VAL A 159 -3.56 -1.80 2.15
C VAL A 159 -4.53 -1.40 1.04
N VAL A 160 -5.52 -2.24 0.74
CA VAL A 160 -6.53 -2.02 -0.30
C VAL A 160 -7.95 -2.28 0.22
N ASN A 161 -8.94 -1.77 -0.52
CA ASN A 161 -10.34 -2.02 -0.24
C ASN A 161 -10.79 -3.40 -0.74
N LEU A 162 -11.40 -4.20 0.15
CA LEU A 162 -11.99 -5.50 -0.18
C LEU A 162 -13.52 -5.53 -0.18
N GLY A 163 -14.15 -4.38 0.02
CA GLY A 163 -15.60 -4.27 0.17
C GLY A 163 -16.07 -4.88 1.49
N ASN A 164 -17.13 -4.32 2.08
CA ASN A 164 -17.84 -4.88 3.24
C ASN A 164 -16.97 -5.27 4.46
N THR A 165 -15.76 -4.72 4.58
CA THR A 165 -14.78 -5.07 5.62
C THR A 165 -14.21 -3.81 6.27
N SER A 166 -14.98 -2.71 6.29
CA SER A 166 -14.49 -1.36 6.65
C SER A 166 -13.79 -1.31 8.01
N ILE A 167 -14.37 -1.91 9.06
CA ILE A 167 -13.78 -1.91 10.40
C ILE A 167 -12.54 -2.81 10.44
N TYR A 168 -12.62 -4.01 9.86
CA TYR A 168 -11.48 -4.93 9.78
C TYR A 168 -10.30 -4.28 9.05
N GLY A 169 -10.52 -3.76 7.85
CA GLY A 169 -9.53 -3.04 7.06
C GLY A 169 -8.94 -1.84 7.81
N ALA A 170 -9.77 -1.07 8.52
CA ALA A 170 -9.28 0.02 9.37
C ALA A 170 -8.33 -0.48 10.48
N THR A 171 -8.68 -1.57 11.17
CA THR A 171 -7.78 -2.15 12.21
C THR A 171 -6.46 -2.62 11.62
N LYS A 172 -6.48 -3.28 10.46
CA LYS A 172 -5.26 -3.78 9.80
C LYS A 172 -4.41 -2.64 9.20
N GLY A 173 -5.05 -1.59 8.69
CA GLY A 173 -4.37 -0.36 8.27
C GLY A 173 -3.71 0.37 9.45
N ALA A 174 -4.38 0.41 10.60
CA ALA A 174 -3.81 0.95 11.84
C ALA A 174 -2.59 0.13 12.31
N MET A 175 -2.65 -1.20 12.24
CA MET A 175 -1.49 -2.06 12.53
C MET A 175 -0.30 -1.79 11.60
N ASN A 176 -0.53 -1.54 10.30
CA ASN A 176 0.53 -1.17 9.37
C ASN A 176 1.21 0.15 9.78
N GLN A 177 0.44 1.13 10.28
CA GLN A 177 1.01 2.38 10.79
C GLN A 177 1.70 2.18 12.14
N LEU A 178 1.15 1.35 13.00
CA LEU A 178 1.75 1.01 14.29
C LEU A 178 3.14 0.41 14.11
N ALA A 179 3.33 -0.53 13.16
CA ALA A 179 4.64 -1.09 12.86
C ALA A 179 5.69 -0.02 12.52
N ARG A 180 5.33 0.99 11.71
CA ARG A 180 6.22 2.11 11.37
C ARG A 180 6.58 2.97 12.59
N ASN A 181 5.60 3.26 13.44
CA ASN A 181 5.82 4.04 14.65
C ASN A 181 6.75 3.29 15.63
N LEU A 182 6.43 2.03 15.94
CA LEU A 182 7.26 1.19 16.83
C LEU A 182 8.68 1.00 16.28
N ALA A 183 8.83 0.85 14.96
CA ALA A 183 10.13 0.74 14.32
C ALA A 183 11.00 1.99 14.52
N CYS A 184 10.40 3.18 14.51
CA CYS A 184 11.13 4.43 14.74
C CYS A 184 11.39 4.66 16.23
N GLU A 185 10.36 4.50 17.06
CA GLU A 185 10.41 4.77 18.50
C GLU A 185 11.34 3.81 19.25
N TRP A 186 11.41 2.55 18.84
CA TRP A 186 12.13 1.50 19.58
C TRP A 186 13.44 1.06 18.92
N ALA A 187 13.87 1.75 17.86
CA ALA A 187 15.14 1.47 17.18
C ALA A 187 16.35 1.60 18.12
N SER A 188 16.36 2.59 19.01
CA SER A 188 17.45 2.80 19.98
C SER A 188 17.56 1.68 21.01
N ASP A 189 16.46 0.97 21.26
CA ASP A 189 16.41 -0.22 22.12
C ASP A 189 16.77 -1.51 21.35
N ASN A 190 17.22 -1.38 20.09
CA ASN A 190 17.51 -2.47 19.18
C ASN A 190 16.31 -3.40 18.93
N ILE A 191 15.11 -2.80 18.87
CA ILE A 191 13.86 -3.49 18.55
C ILE A 191 13.47 -3.16 17.10
N ARG A 192 13.12 -4.19 16.34
CA ARG A 192 12.55 -4.04 14.99
C ARG A 192 11.05 -4.30 15.02
N ALA A 193 10.30 -3.62 14.17
CA ALA A 193 8.87 -3.86 14.03
C ALA A 193 8.49 -3.85 12.55
N ASN A 194 7.81 -4.88 12.08
CA ASN A 194 7.32 -5.00 10.72
C ASN A 194 5.88 -5.51 10.73
N SER A 195 5.17 -5.39 9.61
CA SER A 195 3.84 -5.98 9.43
C SER A 195 3.81 -6.90 8.21
N VAL A 196 3.14 -8.04 8.37
CA VAL A 196 2.87 -8.99 7.28
C VAL A 196 1.40 -8.87 6.90
N CYS A 197 1.10 -8.77 5.61
CA CYS A 197 -0.24 -8.60 5.07
C CYS A 197 -0.64 -9.81 4.23
N PRO A 198 -1.22 -10.87 4.84
CA PRO A 198 -1.75 -11.98 4.09
C PRO A 198 -2.98 -11.59 3.26
N TRP A 199 -3.15 -12.29 2.14
CA TRP A 199 -4.39 -12.33 1.38
C TRP A 199 -5.36 -13.40 1.90
N PHE A 200 -6.19 -13.96 1.04
CA PHE A 200 -6.96 -15.16 1.34
C PHE A 200 -6.01 -16.35 1.46
N ILE A 201 -5.94 -16.87 2.69
CA ILE A 201 -5.14 -18.03 3.07
C ILE A 201 -6.08 -19.15 3.49
N THR A 202 -5.80 -20.37 3.08
CA THR A 202 -6.51 -21.57 3.53
C THR A 202 -6.25 -21.78 5.02
N THR A 203 -7.29 -21.59 5.85
CA THR A 203 -7.23 -21.80 7.31
C THR A 203 -8.59 -22.31 7.80
N PRO A 204 -8.66 -22.90 9.00
CA PRO A 204 -9.96 -23.26 9.59
C PRO A 204 -10.93 -22.07 9.67
N SER A 205 -10.43 -20.84 9.89
CA SER A 205 -11.25 -19.62 9.98
C SER A 205 -11.76 -19.11 8.64
N SER A 206 -11.09 -19.43 7.53
CA SER A 206 -11.53 -19.05 6.18
C SER A 206 -12.31 -20.16 5.47
N LYS A 207 -12.45 -21.34 6.09
CA LYS A 207 -13.04 -22.54 5.50
C LYS A 207 -14.48 -22.31 5.01
N ASP A 208 -15.31 -21.64 5.80
CA ASP A 208 -16.70 -21.39 5.41
C ASP A 208 -16.79 -20.38 4.25
N PHE A 209 -15.96 -19.34 4.28
CA PHE A 209 -15.92 -18.31 3.25
C PHE A 209 -15.32 -18.82 1.92
N LEU A 210 -14.20 -19.55 1.97
CA LEU A 210 -13.54 -20.15 0.81
C LEU A 210 -14.16 -21.49 0.38
N GLY A 211 -15.09 -22.02 1.17
CA GLY A 211 -15.90 -23.20 0.82
C GLY A 211 -16.99 -22.86 -0.21
N ASP A 212 -17.41 -21.59 -0.28
CA ASP A 212 -18.25 -21.08 -1.35
C ASP A 212 -17.44 -21.00 -2.66
N LYS A 213 -17.90 -21.75 -3.66
CA LYS A 213 -17.23 -21.86 -4.96
C LYS A 213 -17.17 -20.52 -5.68
N ASP A 214 -18.22 -19.71 -5.63
CA ASP A 214 -18.28 -18.43 -6.33
C ASP A 214 -17.30 -17.43 -5.70
N VAL A 215 -17.22 -17.44 -4.37
CA VAL A 215 -16.26 -16.63 -3.63
C VAL A 215 -14.83 -17.07 -3.94
N LYS A 216 -14.55 -18.38 -3.90
CA LYS A 216 -13.23 -18.93 -4.18
C LYS A 216 -12.79 -18.62 -5.61
N GLU A 217 -13.65 -18.91 -6.61
CA GLU A 217 -13.37 -18.59 -8.01
C GLU A 217 -13.12 -17.10 -8.22
N LYS A 218 -13.88 -16.24 -7.53
CA LYS A 218 -13.67 -14.79 -7.60
C LYS A 218 -12.31 -14.39 -7.03
N VAL A 219 -11.92 -14.91 -5.87
CA VAL A 219 -10.61 -14.67 -5.26
C VAL A 219 -9.48 -15.16 -6.18
N GLU A 220 -9.58 -16.36 -6.71
CA GLU A 220 -8.61 -16.92 -7.65
C GLU A 220 -8.59 -16.15 -8.98
N SER A 221 -9.71 -15.57 -9.39
CA SER A 221 -9.81 -14.78 -10.62
C SER A 221 -9.04 -13.46 -10.56
N VAL A 222 -8.96 -12.85 -9.36
CA VAL A 222 -8.29 -11.57 -9.12
C VAL A 222 -6.85 -11.73 -8.62
N THR A 223 -6.48 -12.93 -8.17
CA THR A 223 -5.12 -13.27 -7.73
C THR A 223 -4.29 -13.73 -8.94
N PRO A 224 -3.20 -13.04 -9.32
CA PRO A 224 -2.35 -13.44 -10.45
C PRO A 224 -1.84 -14.89 -10.39
N MET A 225 -1.52 -15.40 -9.19
CA MET A 225 -1.14 -16.81 -8.99
C MET A 225 -2.29 -17.83 -9.13
N ARG A 226 -3.54 -17.38 -9.35
CA ARG A 226 -4.73 -18.21 -9.61
C ARG A 226 -5.06 -19.26 -8.54
N ARG A 227 -4.64 -19.01 -7.30
CA ARG A 227 -4.93 -19.84 -6.14
C ARG A 227 -4.97 -19.01 -4.87
N VAL A 228 -5.58 -19.56 -3.84
CA VAL A 228 -5.40 -19.07 -2.46
C VAL A 228 -4.02 -19.47 -1.92
N GLY A 229 -3.54 -18.72 -0.93
CA GLY A 229 -2.28 -19.03 -0.26
C GLY A 229 -2.45 -20.06 0.85
N GLU A 230 -1.36 -20.65 1.29
CA GLU A 230 -1.30 -21.57 2.42
C GLU A 230 -0.66 -20.93 3.66
N ALA A 231 -1.00 -21.42 4.86
CA ALA A 231 -0.55 -20.81 6.11
C ALA A 231 0.99 -20.79 6.25
N ASN A 232 1.67 -21.82 5.73
CA ASN A 232 3.13 -21.93 5.72
C ASN A 232 3.81 -20.90 4.81
N GLU A 233 3.14 -20.42 3.75
CA GLU A 233 3.65 -19.35 2.89
C GLU A 233 3.69 -18.01 3.64
N VAL A 234 2.79 -17.81 4.60
CA VAL A 234 2.80 -16.66 5.50
C VAL A 234 3.83 -16.83 6.62
N SER A 235 3.86 -18.00 7.27
CA SER A 235 4.78 -18.25 8.38
C SER A 235 6.25 -18.14 7.95
N SER A 236 6.58 -18.56 6.74
CA SER A 236 7.91 -18.43 6.15
C SER A 236 8.41 -16.98 6.16
N LEU A 237 7.56 -16.01 5.77
CA LEU A 237 7.91 -14.59 5.81
C LEU A 237 8.03 -14.07 7.24
N VAL A 238 7.12 -14.46 8.14
CA VAL A 238 7.18 -14.08 9.55
C VAL A 238 8.51 -14.55 10.17
N ALA A 239 8.87 -15.81 9.94
CA ALA A 239 10.13 -16.37 10.40
C ALA A 239 11.34 -15.65 9.81
N PHE A 240 11.34 -15.38 8.49
CA PHE A 240 12.39 -14.60 7.84
C PHE A 240 12.61 -13.23 8.53
N LEU A 241 11.53 -12.51 8.82
CA LEU A 241 11.61 -11.22 9.50
C LEU A 241 12.17 -11.32 10.93
N CYS A 242 12.05 -12.49 11.57
CA CYS A 242 12.62 -12.80 12.88
C CYS A 242 14.10 -13.19 12.83
N LEU A 243 14.61 -13.67 11.69
CA LEU A 243 15.99 -14.11 11.57
C LEU A 243 17.01 -12.96 11.68
N PRO A 244 18.22 -13.23 12.19
CA PRO A 244 19.33 -12.27 12.12
C PRO A 244 19.64 -11.81 10.68
N ALA A 245 19.33 -12.63 9.67
CA ALA A 245 19.41 -12.26 8.26
C ALA A 245 18.63 -10.97 7.92
N ALA A 246 17.49 -10.72 8.57
CA ALA A 246 16.64 -9.55 8.38
C ALA A 246 16.96 -8.37 9.33
N SER A 247 18.15 -8.36 9.93
CA SER A 247 18.55 -7.40 10.98
C SER A 247 18.51 -5.90 10.60
N TYR A 248 18.36 -5.57 9.31
CA TYR A 248 18.20 -4.19 8.84
C TYR A 248 16.83 -3.92 8.18
N ILE A 249 15.87 -4.85 8.34
CA ILE A 249 14.49 -4.70 7.87
C ILE A 249 13.61 -4.32 9.06
N THR A 250 13.14 -3.07 9.06
CA THR A 250 12.22 -2.53 10.07
C THR A 250 11.29 -1.48 9.44
N GLY A 251 10.12 -1.30 10.02
CA GLY A 251 9.07 -0.38 9.55
C GLY A 251 8.37 -0.81 8.25
N GLN A 252 8.63 -2.03 7.76
CA GLN A 252 8.09 -2.51 6.49
C GLN A 252 6.70 -3.12 6.66
N THR A 253 5.89 -2.95 5.62
CA THR A 253 4.62 -3.66 5.43
C THR A 253 4.77 -4.53 4.19
N ILE A 254 4.75 -5.85 4.34
CA ILE A 254 5.03 -6.80 3.26
C ILE A 254 3.80 -7.67 3.00
N CYS A 255 3.31 -7.68 1.76
CA CYS A 255 2.17 -8.50 1.35
C CYS A 255 2.59 -9.94 1.01
N VAL A 256 1.77 -10.90 1.42
CA VAL A 256 1.85 -12.32 1.02
C VAL A 256 0.52 -12.66 0.35
N ASP A 257 0.42 -12.35 -0.94
CA ASP A 257 -0.88 -12.23 -1.61
C ASP A 257 -0.92 -12.74 -3.05
N GLY A 258 0.16 -13.35 -3.55
CA GLY A 258 0.25 -13.79 -4.93
C GLY A 258 0.04 -12.67 -5.96
N ASP A 259 0.43 -11.44 -5.60
CA ASP A 259 0.27 -10.19 -6.37
C ASP A 259 -1.20 -9.74 -6.54
N ALA A 260 -2.08 -10.14 -5.61
CA ALA A 260 -3.47 -9.71 -5.61
C ALA A 260 -3.66 -8.23 -5.24
N SER A 261 -2.83 -7.69 -4.33
CA SER A 261 -2.80 -6.25 -4.08
C SER A 261 -1.92 -5.56 -5.12
N PRO A 262 -2.23 -4.31 -5.51
CA PRO A 262 -1.32 -3.52 -6.32
C PRO A 262 0.02 -3.48 -5.60
N SER A 263 1.05 -4.00 -6.25
CA SER A 263 2.40 -3.97 -5.75
C SER A 263 2.69 -2.54 -5.29
N SER A 264 3.11 -2.34 -4.05
CA SER A 264 3.53 -1.01 -3.55
C SER A 264 4.81 -0.51 -4.25
N VAL A 265 5.26 -1.23 -5.27
CA VAL A 265 6.18 -0.80 -6.32
C VAL A 265 5.35 -0.32 -7.51
N TYR A 266 5.34 0.99 -7.73
CA TYR A 266 4.82 1.61 -8.96
C TYR A 266 5.34 0.88 -10.22
N GLY A 267 4.45 0.62 -11.18
CA GLY A 267 4.82 0.36 -12.57
C GLY A 267 4.45 -1.02 -13.12
N SER A 268 3.15 -1.30 -13.26
CA SER A 268 2.67 -2.24 -14.27
C SER A 268 1.53 -1.56 -15.03
N THR A 269 1.89 -0.95 -16.15
CA THR A 269 0.97 -0.71 -17.25
C THR A 269 0.45 -2.07 -17.71
N ARG A 270 -0.70 -2.49 -17.21
CA ARG A 270 -1.49 -3.53 -17.90
C ARG A 270 -1.76 -3.01 -19.32
N PRO A 271 -1.49 -3.80 -20.38
CA PRO A 271 -1.90 -3.42 -21.73
C PRO A 271 -3.41 -3.19 -21.71
N HIS A 272 -3.83 -1.96 -21.98
CA HIS A 272 -5.20 -1.63 -22.30
C HIS A 272 -5.53 -2.21 -23.69
N SER A 273 -5.68 -3.53 -23.76
CA SER A 273 -6.30 -4.20 -24.90
C SER A 273 -7.50 -5.00 -24.40
N ARG A 274 -8.67 -4.39 -24.58
CA ARG A 274 -10.01 -4.99 -24.52
C ARG A 274 -10.44 -5.61 -23.18
N ARG A 275 -10.86 -4.76 -22.24
CA ARG A 275 -12.01 -5.04 -21.34
C ARG A 275 -12.48 -3.77 -20.63
N ARG A 276 -12.96 -2.79 -21.41
CA ARG A 276 -13.97 -1.83 -20.93
C ARG A 276 -15.31 -2.31 -21.45
N GLN A 277 -15.99 -3.11 -20.63
CA GLN A 277 -17.45 -3.33 -20.55
C GLN A 277 -17.72 -4.66 -19.86
N ARG A 278 -17.89 -4.60 -18.53
CA ARG A 278 -18.67 -5.50 -17.64
C ARG A 278 -18.13 -5.36 -16.21
N PHE A 279 -18.31 -4.20 -15.60
CA PHE A 279 -18.19 -4.05 -14.15
C PHE A 279 -19.14 -3.00 -13.56
N GLN A 280 -20.22 -2.66 -14.28
CA GLN A 280 -21.23 -1.70 -13.80
C GLN A 280 -22.69 -2.05 -14.15
N THR A 281 -23.02 -3.29 -14.51
CA THR A 281 -24.38 -3.64 -14.99
C THR A 281 -25.05 -4.81 -14.27
N VAL A 282 -24.75 -5.08 -13.00
CA VAL A 282 -25.51 -6.10 -12.23
C VAL A 282 -26.11 -5.57 -10.92
N LEU A 283 -25.76 -4.35 -10.48
CA LEU A 283 -26.42 -3.70 -9.33
C LEU A 283 -27.52 -2.69 -9.70
N ARG A 284 -27.81 -2.53 -11.00
CA ARG A 284 -28.98 -1.75 -11.47
C ARG A 284 -30.24 -2.61 -11.62
N GLU A 285 -30.09 -3.92 -11.84
CA GLU A 285 -31.22 -4.82 -12.08
C GLU A 285 -31.99 -5.18 -10.80
N ASP A 286 -31.34 -5.11 -9.63
CA ASP A 286 -32.03 -5.28 -8.33
C ASP A 286 -32.61 -3.98 -7.77
N TRP A 287 -32.11 -2.82 -8.22
CA TRP A 287 -32.72 -1.52 -7.90
C TRP A 287 -33.99 -1.28 -8.73
N GLU A 288 -34.00 -1.66 -10.02
CA GLU A 288 -35.20 -1.58 -10.86
C GLU A 288 -36.27 -2.64 -10.50
N LYS A 289 -35.89 -3.77 -9.90
CA LYS A 289 -36.83 -4.75 -9.34
C LYS A 289 -37.43 -4.29 -8.00
N ASN A 290 -36.67 -3.58 -7.16
CA ASN A 290 -37.19 -3.02 -5.91
C ASN A 290 -37.98 -1.70 -6.09
N CYS A 291 -37.72 -0.93 -7.15
CA CYS A 291 -38.56 0.22 -7.51
C CYS A 291 -39.92 -0.19 -8.15
N LYS A 292 -40.07 -1.46 -8.55
CA LYS A 292 -41.34 -2.05 -9.02
C LYS A 292 -42.17 -2.70 -7.91
N ARG A 293 -41.63 -2.83 -6.69
CA ARG A 293 -42.35 -3.36 -5.52
C ARG A 293 -42.92 -2.29 -4.58
N SER A 294 -42.64 -1.00 -4.84
CA SER A 294 -43.18 0.13 -4.06
C SER A 294 -44.18 1.01 -4.84
N LYS A 295 -44.78 0.49 -5.91
CA LYS A 295 -45.88 1.14 -6.66
C LYS A 295 -47.15 0.28 -6.76
N GLN A 296 -47.33 -0.62 -5.81
CA GLN A 296 -48.63 -1.23 -5.53
C GLN A 296 -49.17 -0.64 -4.22
N GLU A 297 -49.64 0.61 -4.28
CA GLU A 297 -50.70 1.14 -3.43
C GLU A 297 -51.11 2.52 -3.98
N GLY A 298 -52.32 2.58 -4.58
CA GLY A 298 -53.16 3.78 -4.69
C GLY A 298 -52.71 4.95 -5.58
N LEU A 299 -53.18 5.00 -6.83
CA LEU A 299 -54.38 5.77 -7.25
C LEU A 299 -54.39 5.98 -8.78
N ALA A 300 -55.57 5.76 -9.35
CA ALA A 300 -55.92 5.84 -10.77
C ALA A 300 -55.66 7.23 -11.39
N THR A 301 -55.51 7.32 -12.72
CA THR A 301 -56.62 7.65 -13.66
C THR A 301 -56.14 7.65 -15.13
N ARG A 302 -56.90 6.90 -15.96
CA ARG A 302 -57.25 7.06 -17.39
C ARG A 302 -56.25 6.95 -18.55
N CYS A 303 -56.68 6.04 -19.43
CA CYS A 303 -56.81 6.15 -20.89
C CYS A 303 -55.71 5.62 -21.81
N SER A 304 -55.78 4.30 -21.99
CA SER A 304 -56.25 3.62 -23.21
C SER A 304 -55.38 3.60 -24.49
N SER A 305 -55.25 2.35 -24.94
CA SER A 305 -55.18 1.81 -26.32
C SER A 305 -53.85 1.93 -27.06
N ILE A 306 -53.10 0.84 -27.27
CA ILE A 306 -53.34 -0.28 -28.24
C ILE A 306 -53.08 0.27 -29.66
N SER A 307 -52.18 -0.25 -30.50
CA SER A 307 -51.78 -1.66 -30.74
C SER A 307 -50.53 -1.72 -31.63
N GLN A 308 -49.70 -2.74 -31.36
CA GLN A 308 -49.15 -3.77 -32.28
C GLN A 308 -48.43 -3.30 -33.58
N SER A 309 -47.38 -3.93 -34.08
CA SER A 309 -47.13 -5.38 -34.16
C SER A 309 -45.69 -5.69 -34.59
N SER A 310 -45.18 -6.81 -34.04
CA SER A 310 -44.41 -7.89 -34.68
C SER A 310 -43.01 -7.66 -35.29
N GLN A 311 -42.14 -8.58 -34.85
CA GLN A 311 -40.81 -8.98 -35.30
C GLN A 311 -40.79 -9.36 -36.79
N ASP A 312 -39.61 -9.24 -37.41
CA ASP A 312 -39.10 -10.27 -38.31
C ASP A 312 -37.57 -10.22 -38.46
N ASP A 313 -37.04 -11.38 -38.79
CA ASP A 313 -35.68 -11.89 -38.79
C ASP A 313 -34.64 -11.13 -39.64
N PHE A 314 -33.36 -11.27 -39.28
CA PHE A 314 -32.27 -11.14 -40.25
C PHE A 314 -31.19 -12.20 -40.08
N SER A 315 -31.15 -13.10 -41.07
CA SER A 315 -30.09 -14.03 -41.38
C SER A 315 -29.08 -13.40 -42.34
N GLY A 316 -27.86 -13.96 -42.43
CA GLY A 316 -27.02 -13.80 -43.62
C GLY A 316 -25.69 -13.06 -43.40
N SER A 317 -24.69 -13.82 -42.93
CA SER A 317 -23.27 -13.49 -42.99
C SER A 317 -22.76 -13.33 -44.43
N LYS A 318 -22.06 -12.24 -44.74
CA LYS A 318 -21.10 -12.17 -45.87
C LYS A 318 -19.72 -11.74 -45.39
N LEU A 319 -18.79 -12.64 -45.66
CA LEU A 319 -17.37 -12.63 -45.37
C LEU A 319 -16.65 -11.51 -46.16
N LEU A 320 -15.93 -10.62 -45.49
CA LEU A 320 -14.89 -9.78 -46.11
C LEU A 320 -13.59 -9.98 -45.35
N LYS A 321 -12.69 -10.77 -45.98
CA LYS A 321 -11.32 -11.01 -45.55
C LYS A 321 -10.51 -9.74 -45.77
N THR A 322 -9.93 -9.19 -44.71
CA THR A 322 -8.86 -8.19 -44.82
C THR A 322 -7.59 -8.77 -44.21
N LYS A 323 -6.54 -8.80 -45.04
CA LYS A 323 -5.23 -9.44 -44.83
C LYS A 323 -4.54 -8.93 -43.57
N THR A 324 -4.11 -9.86 -42.73
CA THR A 324 -3.11 -9.63 -41.67
C THR A 324 -1.74 -9.46 -42.31
N VAL A 325 -1.21 -8.23 -42.32
CA VAL A 325 0.23 -8.00 -42.53
C VAL A 325 0.92 -8.26 -41.19
N ARG A 326 1.60 -9.40 -41.08
CA ARG A 326 2.55 -9.67 -39.98
C ARG A 326 3.80 -8.85 -40.25
N GLY A 327 3.90 -7.70 -39.59
CA GLY A 327 5.19 -7.04 -39.39
C GLY A 327 5.82 -7.59 -38.12
N ASN A 328 6.88 -8.40 -38.27
CA ASN A 328 7.85 -8.60 -37.20
C ASN A 328 8.49 -7.24 -36.92
N VAL A 329 8.22 -6.67 -35.75
CA VAL A 329 9.10 -5.63 -35.20
C VAL A 329 9.82 -6.28 -34.03
N ASP A 330 11.06 -6.67 -34.32
CA ASP A 330 12.09 -6.99 -33.35
C ASP A 330 12.40 -5.70 -32.58
N VAL A 331 12.18 -5.68 -31.26
CA VAL A 331 12.69 -4.63 -30.37
C VAL A 331 13.30 -5.31 -29.15
N SER A 332 14.56 -5.69 -29.32
CA SER A 332 15.54 -5.71 -28.26
C SER A 332 15.70 -4.28 -27.73
N GLY A 333 15.26 -4.05 -26.48
CA GLY A 333 15.44 -2.79 -25.78
C GLY A 333 15.50 -3.04 -24.29
N GLU A 334 16.71 -3.06 -23.73
CA GLU A 334 16.93 -3.21 -22.28
C GLU A 334 16.12 -2.16 -21.51
N SER A 335 15.30 -2.63 -20.56
CA SER A 335 14.60 -1.77 -19.62
C SER A 335 15.61 -1.08 -18.70
N PRO A 336 15.35 0.14 -18.19
CA PRO A 336 16.32 0.84 -17.35
C PRO A 336 16.65 0.06 -16.06
N ARG A 337 17.93 -0.04 -15.69
CA ARG A 337 18.45 -0.81 -14.52
C ARG A 337 18.36 -0.07 -13.18
N TYR A 338 17.53 0.96 -13.05
CA TYR A 338 17.40 1.74 -11.82
C TYR A 338 15.98 1.62 -11.22
N GLY A 339 15.91 1.64 -9.89
CA GLY A 339 14.66 1.68 -9.14
C GLY A 339 14.32 3.10 -8.70
N VAL A 340 13.05 3.35 -8.40
CA VAL A 340 12.58 4.62 -7.86
C VAL A 340 11.83 4.35 -6.56
N SER A 341 12.06 5.16 -5.53
CA SER A 341 11.30 5.16 -4.30
C SER A 341 10.94 6.60 -3.94
N SER A 342 9.68 6.82 -3.56
CA SER A 342 9.20 8.10 -3.05
C SER A 342 8.64 7.88 -1.66
N VAL A 343 9.03 8.72 -0.70
CA VAL A 343 8.48 8.74 0.65
C VAL A 343 7.79 10.08 0.84
N CYS A 344 6.47 10.07 0.69
CA CYS A 344 5.64 11.22 1.06
C CYS A 344 5.25 11.08 2.54
N GLY A 345 5.41 12.14 3.33
CA GLY A 345 4.90 12.16 4.71
C GLY A 345 3.38 11.97 4.75
N ARG A 346 2.81 11.59 5.89
CA ARG A 346 1.35 11.44 6.04
C ARG A 346 0.78 12.43 7.06
N ARG A 347 0.20 13.55 6.60
CA ARG A 347 -0.89 14.24 7.32
C ARG A 347 -2.21 13.96 6.60
N ARG A 348 -3.33 14.14 7.30
CA ARG A 348 -4.70 13.96 6.77
C ARG A 348 -5.03 14.84 5.56
N GLU A 349 -4.31 15.95 5.40
CA GLU A 349 -4.47 16.93 4.32
C GLU A 349 -3.09 17.26 3.73
N MET A 350 -2.28 16.25 3.38
CA MET A 350 -1.06 16.49 2.58
C MET A 350 -1.39 16.35 1.10
N GLU A 351 -1.05 17.40 0.38
CA GLU A 351 -1.54 17.74 -0.95
C GLU A 351 -0.49 17.47 -2.04
N ASP A 352 0.68 16.93 -1.65
CA ASP A 352 1.83 16.73 -2.52
C ASP A 352 1.58 15.64 -3.58
N ALA A 353 2.11 15.88 -4.77
CA ALA A 353 2.01 14.96 -5.89
C ALA A 353 3.40 14.63 -6.45
N VAL A 354 3.55 13.41 -6.97
CA VAL A 354 4.79 12.94 -7.59
C VAL A 354 4.49 12.37 -8.97
N ALA A 355 5.29 12.75 -9.97
CA ALA A 355 5.23 12.22 -11.33
C ALA A 355 6.56 11.57 -11.69
N ILE A 356 6.53 10.30 -12.10
CA ILE A 356 7.70 9.54 -12.51
C ILE A 356 7.38 8.93 -13.87
N HIS A 357 8.10 9.38 -14.91
CA HIS A 357 7.94 8.88 -16.27
C HIS A 357 9.31 8.47 -16.83
N PRO A 358 9.72 7.22 -16.58
CA PRO A 358 10.91 6.66 -17.20
C PRO A 358 10.65 6.52 -18.71
N SER A 359 11.61 6.95 -19.52
CA SER A 359 11.54 6.81 -20.96
C SER A 359 10.39 7.61 -21.57
N PHE A 360 10.07 8.76 -20.94
CA PHE A 360 8.99 9.64 -21.39
C PHE A 360 9.28 10.26 -22.75
N SER A 361 10.55 10.34 -23.16
CA SER A 361 10.94 10.83 -24.48
C SER A 361 12.08 9.98 -25.04
N SER A 362 11.91 9.51 -26.28
CA SER A 362 12.97 8.91 -27.08
C SER A 362 13.27 9.88 -28.23
N ARG A 363 14.48 10.43 -28.27
CA ARG A 363 14.92 11.25 -29.38
C ARG A 363 15.14 10.34 -30.59
N LYS A 364 14.68 10.74 -31.78
CA LYS A 364 14.83 9.94 -33.01
C LYS A 364 16.29 9.52 -33.33
N ASN A 365 17.29 10.19 -32.73
CA ASN A 365 18.73 9.91 -32.89
C ASN A 365 19.46 9.57 -31.57
N SER A 366 18.76 9.24 -30.47
CA SER A 366 19.39 8.85 -29.20
C SER A 366 19.09 7.40 -28.89
N GLU A 367 20.14 6.58 -28.76
CA GLU A 367 20.05 5.18 -28.32
C GLU A 367 19.48 5.05 -26.91
N TYR A 368 19.57 6.11 -26.11
CA TYR A 368 19.14 6.13 -24.72
C TYR A 368 17.90 7.01 -24.52
N PRO A 369 16.87 6.51 -23.81
CA PRO A 369 15.66 7.26 -23.49
C PRO A 369 15.89 8.30 -22.38
N GLN A 370 15.09 9.36 -22.38
CA GLN A 370 15.10 10.40 -21.35
C GLN A 370 14.09 10.05 -20.24
N HIS A 371 14.38 10.47 -19.01
CA HIS A 371 13.57 10.11 -17.85
C HIS A 371 13.12 11.36 -17.09
N TYR A 372 11.84 11.43 -16.73
CA TYR A 372 11.24 12.58 -16.07
C TYR A 372 10.86 12.24 -14.63
N PHE A 373 11.19 13.13 -13.71
CA PHE A 373 10.84 13.05 -12.29
C PHE A 373 10.32 14.41 -11.85
N GLY A 374 9.15 14.47 -11.22
CA GLY A 374 8.57 15.70 -10.71
C GLY A 374 7.99 15.50 -9.31
N VAL A 375 8.22 16.46 -8.42
CA VAL A 375 7.60 16.57 -7.11
C VAL A 375 6.90 17.92 -7.04
N TYR A 376 5.66 17.92 -6.60
CA TYR A 376 4.80 19.09 -6.51
C TYR A 376 4.28 19.17 -5.09
N ASP A 377 4.66 20.20 -4.33
CA ASP A 377 4.10 20.43 -3.00
C ASP A 377 2.75 21.14 -3.15
N GLY A 378 1.75 20.51 -2.56
CA GLY A 378 0.38 20.93 -2.73
C GLY A 378 -0.10 21.88 -1.66
N HIS A 379 0.71 22.25 -0.65
CA HIS A 379 0.30 23.13 0.45
C HIS A 379 -0.29 24.45 -0.09
N GLY A 380 -1.62 24.51 -0.12
CA GLY A 380 -2.37 25.69 -0.56
C GLY A 380 -3.24 25.48 -1.79
N CYS A 381 -2.99 24.44 -2.60
CA CYS A 381 -3.76 24.07 -3.79
C CYS A 381 -3.48 22.63 -4.29
N SER A 382 -3.92 21.60 -3.55
CA SER A 382 -3.82 20.17 -3.97
C SER A 382 -4.21 19.87 -5.41
N HIS A 383 -5.24 20.55 -5.93
CA HIS A 383 -5.70 20.33 -7.29
C HIS A 383 -4.67 20.80 -8.33
N VAL A 384 -3.91 21.86 -8.06
CA VAL A 384 -2.82 22.33 -8.92
C VAL A 384 -1.68 21.33 -8.92
N ALA A 385 -1.28 20.82 -7.74
CA ALA A 385 -0.26 19.78 -7.63
C ALA A 385 -0.66 18.50 -8.39
N ALA A 386 -1.92 18.06 -8.25
CA ALA A 386 -2.46 16.92 -8.98
C ALA A 386 -2.47 17.14 -10.51
N ARG A 387 -2.78 18.36 -10.97
CA ARG A 387 -2.71 18.72 -12.39
C ARG A 387 -1.29 18.74 -12.92
N CYS A 388 -0.35 19.32 -12.19
CA CYS A 388 1.07 19.31 -12.54
C CYS A 388 1.58 17.88 -12.71
N ARG A 389 1.22 16.98 -11.78
CA ARG A 389 1.51 15.54 -11.90
C ARG A 389 1.00 14.94 -13.22
N GLU A 390 -0.23 15.24 -13.61
CA GLU A 390 -0.88 14.63 -14.78
C GLU A 390 -0.45 15.23 -16.13
N ARG A 391 0.04 16.47 -16.13
CA ARG A 391 0.16 17.28 -17.34
C ARG A 391 1.57 17.80 -17.65
N LEU A 392 2.34 18.24 -16.64
CA LEU A 392 3.60 18.96 -16.90
C LEU A 392 4.61 18.12 -17.70
N HIS A 393 4.71 16.81 -17.43
CA HIS A 393 5.58 15.90 -18.19
C HIS A 393 5.23 15.83 -19.69
N LYS A 394 3.94 15.95 -20.03
CA LYS A 394 3.47 15.96 -21.43
C LYS A 394 3.78 17.28 -22.11
N LEU A 395 3.64 18.40 -21.39
CA LEU A 395 4.04 19.71 -21.89
C LEU A 395 5.54 19.74 -22.21
N VAL A 396 6.37 19.24 -21.29
CA VAL A 396 7.82 19.09 -21.55
C VAL A 396 8.07 18.20 -22.76
N GLN A 397 7.36 17.08 -22.90
CA GLN A 397 7.48 16.20 -24.06
C GLN A 397 7.08 16.88 -25.38
N GLU A 398 6.01 17.69 -25.37
CA GLU A 398 5.52 18.45 -26.51
C GLU A 398 6.52 19.54 -26.93
N GLU A 399 7.03 20.33 -25.99
CA GLU A 399 8.08 21.33 -26.26
C GLU A 399 9.33 20.66 -26.85
N LEU A 400 9.75 19.53 -26.26
CA LEU A 400 10.85 18.71 -26.75
C LEU A 400 10.60 18.11 -28.14
N SER A 401 9.36 18.00 -28.59
CA SER A 401 9.01 17.48 -29.92
C SER A 401 8.83 18.59 -30.97
N SER A 402 8.63 19.84 -30.54
CA SER A 402 8.27 20.97 -31.40
C SER A 402 9.45 21.77 -31.95
N ASP A 403 10.57 21.86 -31.23
CA ASP A 403 11.75 22.60 -31.69
C ASP A 403 12.59 21.75 -32.68
N GLY A 404 13.01 22.37 -33.79
CA GLY A 404 13.86 21.79 -34.83
C GLY A 404 15.24 21.31 -34.32
N GLU A 405 16.04 20.71 -35.22
CA GLU A 405 17.27 19.95 -34.91
C GLU A 405 18.48 20.75 -34.38
N GLU A 406 18.30 21.99 -33.91
CA GLU A 406 19.36 22.73 -33.24
C GLU A 406 19.50 22.36 -31.75
N GLU A 407 20.66 22.69 -31.16
CA GLU A 407 21.00 22.42 -29.78
C GLU A 407 19.96 23.02 -28.83
N LYS A 408 19.06 22.16 -28.34
CA LYS A 408 17.90 22.59 -27.54
C LYS A 408 18.35 23.21 -26.23
N GLU A 409 18.00 24.47 -26.07
CA GLU A 409 18.20 25.21 -24.84
C GLU A 409 17.16 24.74 -23.81
N TRP A 410 17.53 23.77 -22.97
CA TRP A 410 16.68 23.23 -21.91
C TRP A 410 16.05 24.28 -21.02
N LYS A 411 16.74 25.41 -20.80
CA LYS A 411 16.20 26.55 -20.06
C LYS A 411 14.91 27.06 -20.70
N THR A 412 14.96 27.37 -22.00
CA THR A 412 13.82 27.86 -22.77
C THR A 412 12.70 26.82 -22.86
N THR A 413 13.03 25.54 -23.05
CA THR A 413 12.03 24.44 -23.05
C THR A 413 11.28 24.36 -21.71
N MET A 414 12.01 24.40 -20.59
CA MET A 414 11.40 24.33 -19.26
C MET A 414 10.58 25.59 -18.94
N GLU A 415 11.09 26.79 -19.27
CA GLU A 415 10.35 28.06 -19.10
C GLU A 415 9.03 28.06 -19.86
N ARG A 416 9.02 27.61 -21.13
CA ARG A 416 7.79 27.46 -21.92
C ARG A 416 6.83 26.44 -21.33
N SER A 417 7.36 25.30 -20.87
CA SER A 417 6.55 24.22 -20.27
C SER A 417 5.82 24.69 -19.01
N PHE A 418 6.53 25.37 -18.11
CA PHE A 418 5.94 25.96 -16.89
C PHE A 418 4.92 27.05 -17.25
N THR A 419 5.27 27.98 -18.15
CA THR A 419 4.34 29.03 -18.61
C THR A 419 3.05 28.47 -19.22
N ARG A 420 3.14 27.35 -19.96
CA ARG A 420 1.97 26.68 -20.53
C ARG A 420 1.15 25.98 -19.44
N MET A 421 1.80 25.38 -18.45
CA MET A 421 1.12 24.77 -17.31
C MET A 421 0.30 25.81 -16.55
N ASP A 422 0.90 26.97 -16.24
CA ASP A 422 0.23 28.08 -15.55
C ASP A 422 -1.03 28.52 -16.32
N LYS A 423 -0.92 28.70 -17.64
CA LYS A 423 -2.07 29.05 -18.50
C LYS A 423 -3.18 27.99 -18.46
N GLU A 424 -2.82 26.70 -18.53
CA GLU A 424 -3.79 25.60 -18.46
C GLU A 424 -4.47 25.51 -17.07
N VAL A 425 -3.75 25.80 -15.99
CA VAL A 425 -4.31 25.82 -14.62
C VAL A 425 -5.24 27.02 -14.43
N VAL A 426 -4.85 28.21 -14.87
CA VAL A 426 -5.68 29.43 -14.78
C VAL A 426 -6.98 29.27 -15.56
N SER A 427 -6.92 28.80 -16.82
CA SER A 427 -8.13 28.60 -17.63
C SER A 427 -9.05 27.52 -17.05
N TRP A 428 -8.48 26.53 -16.36
CA TRP A 428 -9.25 25.51 -15.67
C TRP A 428 -9.93 26.05 -14.42
N GLY A 429 -9.26 26.91 -13.65
CA GLY A 429 -9.84 27.60 -12.49
C GLY A 429 -11.05 28.47 -12.85
N GLU A 430 -10.99 29.18 -13.98
CA GLU A 430 -12.11 30.00 -14.50
C GLU A 430 -13.34 29.17 -14.90
N SER A 431 -13.16 27.89 -15.25
CA SER A 431 -14.25 26.97 -15.64
C SER A 431 -14.89 26.25 -14.44
N VAL A 432 -14.28 26.28 -13.26
CA VAL A 432 -14.61 25.43 -12.09
C VAL A 432 -15.04 26.27 -10.88
N VAL A 433 -15.71 27.41 -11.10
CA VAL A 433 -16.24 28.30 -10.04
C VAL A 433 -17.45 27.70 -9.27
N SER A 434 -17.54 26.38 -9.13
CA SER A 434 -18.59 25.72 -8.32
C SER A 434 -18.12 24.55 -7.47
N ALA A 435 -16.81 24.33 -7.32
CA ALA A 435 -16.30 23.31 -6.41
C ALA A 435 -15.66 23.99 -5.20
N ASN A 436 -16.30 23.91 -4.04
CA ASN A 436 -15.80 24.37 -2.74
C ASN A 436 -14.43 23.76 -2.43
N CYS A 437 -13.36 24.38 -2.93
CA CYS A 437 -12.00 24.13 -2.48
C CYS A 437 -11.82 24.79 -1.12
N LYS A 438 -11.13 24.13 -0.18
CA LYS A 438 -10.67 24.73 1.10
C LYS A 438 -9.70 25.91 0.94
N CYS A 439 -9.42 26.32 -0.30
CA CYS A 439 -8.82 27.59 -0.69
C CYS A 439 -9.56 28.83 -0.12
N ASP A 440 -10.80 28.66 0.36
CA ASP A 440 -11.75 29.69 0.83
C ASP A 440 -11.38 30.47 2.12
N LEU A 441 -10.11 30.47 2.53
CA LEU A 441 -9.63 31.38 3.58
C LEU A 441 -8.45 32.19 3.06
N GLN A 442 -8.69 33.08 2.08
CA GLN A 442 -7.95 34.33 1.98
C GLN A 442 -8.70 35.38 1.16
N SER A 443 -8.56 36.63 1.63
CA SER A 443 -9.21 37.87 1.17
C SER A 443 -9.19 38.11 -0.36
N PRO A 444 -10.02 39.02 -0.90
CA PRO A 444 -10.18 39.30 -2.35
C PRO A 444 -8.94 39.82 -3.12
N ALA A 445 -7.73 39.64 -2.59
CA ALA A 445 -6.48 40.17 -3.11
C ALA A 445 -5.41 39.10 -3.37
N CYS A 446 -5.74 37.80 -3.36
CA CYS A 446 -4.80 36.72 -3.67
C CYS A 446 -5.35 35.87 -4.82
N ASP A 447 -5.04 36.27 -6.05
CA ASP A 447 -5.27 35.45 -7.24
C ASP A 447 -4.33 34.23 -7.19
N SER A 448 -4.90 33.03 -7.07
CA SER A 448 -4.25 31.69 -7.09
C SER A 448 -3.11 31.47 -6.08
N VAL A 449 -3.31 30.52 -5.15
CA VAL A 449 -2.21 29.99 -4.33
C VAL A 449 -1.52 28.90 -5.15
N GLY A 450 -0.30 29.16 -5.61
CA GLY A 450 0.40 28.21 -6.47
C GLY A 450 0.90 26.93 -5.82
N SER A 451 1.34 25.99 -6.64
CA SER A 451 2.07 24.80 -6.19
C SER A 451 3.57 24.98 -6.41
N THR A 452 4.37 24.60 -5.42
CA THR A 452 5.83 24.53 -5.49
C THR A 452 6.23 23.27 -6.24
N ALA A 453 7.16 23.35 -7.20
CA ALA A 453 7.55 22.22 -8.02
C ALA A 453 9.07 22.08 -8.12
N VAL A 454 9.53 20.83 -8.14
CA VAL A 454 10.88 20.46 -8.58
C VAL A 454 10.75 19.37 -9.62
N VAL A 455 11.30 19.63 -10.80
CA VAL A 455 11.34 18.72 -11.93
C VAL A 455 12.78 18.43 -12.30
N SER A 456 13.08 17.16 -12.55
CA SER A 456 14.37 16.68 -13.05
C SER A 456 14.16 15.84 -14.29
N VAL A 457 14.85 16.20 -15.37
CA VAL A 457 14.95 15.39 -16.59
C VAL A 457 16.37 14.82 -16.65
N ILE A 458 16.46 13.50 -16.59
CA ILE A 458 17.72 12.76 -16.69
C ILE A 458 17.89 12.31 -18.14
N THR A 459 19.00 12.72 -18.71
CA THR A 459 19.49 12.30 -20.02
C THR A 459 20.83 11.56 -19.84
N PRO A 460 21.37 10.90 -20.88
CA PRO A 460 22.63 10.17 -20.76
C PRO A 460 23.82 11.05 -20.34
N ASP A 461 23.80 12.32 -20.74
CA ASP A 461 24.90 13.27 -20.58
C ASP A 461 24.61 14.37 -19.54
N LYS A 462 23.33 14.64 -19.25
CA LYS A 462 22.92 15.78 -18.39
C LYS A 462 21.80 15.42 -17.42
N ILE A 463 21.83 16.04 -16.25
CA ILE A 463 20.68 16.15 -15.33
C ILE A 463 20.18 17.58 -15.43
N VAL A 464 18.98 17.75 -15.96
CA VAL A 464 18.33 19.07 -16.09
C VAL A 464 17.36 19.22 -14.95
N VAL A 465 17.59 20.20 -14.09
CA VAL A 465 16.70 20.51 -12.97
C VAL A 465 16.03 21.86 -13.20
N ALA A 466 14.72 21.91 -13.02
CA ALA A 466 13.95 23.14 -12.94
C ALA A 466 13.11 23.11 -11.66
N ASN A 467 13.07 24.22 -10.93
CA ASN A 467 12.29 24.34 -9.70
C ASN A 467 11.61 25.70 -9.63
N CYS A 468 10.51 25.76 -8.88
CA CYS A 468 9.77 26.98 -8.60
C CYS A 468 9.31 26.99 -7.13
N GLY A 469 9.29 28.19 -6.54
CA GLY A 469 9.01 28.40 -5.13
C GLY A 469 10.13 27.93 -4.20
N ASP A 470 9.79 27.37 -3.04
CA ASP A 470 10.72 27.01 -1.93
C ASP A 470 11.30 25.59 -2.01
N SER A 471 11.14 24.92 -3.16
CA SER A 471 11.62 23.57 -3.37
C SER A 471 13.00 23.52 -4.03
N ARG A 472 13.83 22.54 -3.65
CA ARG A 472 15.22 22.38 -4.16
C ARG A 472 15.57 20.94 -4.50
N ALA A 473 16.44 20.74 -5.48
CA ALA A 473 16.99 19.43 -5.82
C ALA A 473 18.43 19.27 -5.31
N VAL A 474 18.73 18.08 -4.79
CA VAL A 474 20.07 17.72 -4.28
C VAL A 474 20.44 16.33 -4.81
N LEU A 475 21.66 16.20 -5.33
CA LEU A 475 22.24 14.91 -5.72
C LEU A 475 23.11 14.38 -4.59
N CYS A 476 22.84 13.16 -4.11
CA CYS A 476 23.66 12.52 -3.09
C CYS A 476 24.47 11.36 -3.70
N ARG A 477 25.81 11.44 -3.60
CA ARG A 477 26.71 10.33 -3.96
C ARG A 477 27.61 10.03 -2.78
N ASN A 478 27.62 8.76 -2.33
CA ASN A 478 28.38 8.32 -1.16
C ASN A 478 28.11 9.15 0.11
N GLY A 479 26.86 9.57 0.32
CA GLY A 479 26.46 10.35 1.50
C GLY A 479 26.83 11.84 1.46
N LYS A 480 27.45 12.33 0.38
CA LYS A 480 27.74 13.76 0.19
C LYS A 480 26.65 14.42 -0.65
N PRO A 481 25.88 15.39 -0.11
CA PRO A 481 24.89 16.14 -0.87
C PRO A 481 25.56 17.21 -1.73
N VAL A 482 25.17 17.30 -3.00
CA VAL A 482 25.56 18.33 -3.96
C VAL A 482 24.28 19.02 -4.43
N PRO A 483 24.09 20.33 -4.19
CA PRO A 483 22.90 21.03 -4.64
C PRO A 483 22.87 21.08 -6.17
N LEU A 484 21.73 20.72 -6.77
CA LEU A 484 21.48 20.83 -8.21
C LEU A 484 20.66 22.07 -8.56
N SER A 485 19.97 22.66 -7.59
CA SER A 485 19.27 23.93 -7.73
C SER A 485 19.36 24.78 -6.46
N THR A 486 19.12 26.08 -6.61
CA THR A 486 18.99 27.03 -5.51
C THR A 486 17.51 27.30 -5.23
N ASP A 487 17.18 27.47 -3.95
CA ASP A 487 15.87 27.99 -3.54
C ASP A 487 15.76 29.45 -4.02
N HIS A 488 14.61 29.82 -4.59
CA HIS A 488 14.36 31.18 -5.08
C HIS A 488 14.09 32.17 -3.93
N LYS A 489 13.98 31.71 -2.69
CA LYS A 489 13.71 32.53 -1.50
C LYS A 489 14.98 33.07 -0.82
N VAL A 490 15.95 33.54 -1.60
CA VAL A 490 17.11 34.22 -1.01
C VAL A 490 16.80 35.71 -0.84
N SER A 491 16.67 36.12 0.43
CA SER A 491 16.58 37.47 1.00
C SER A 491 15.18 38.03 1.35
N PHE A 492 14.99 38.26 2.66
CA PHE A 492 14.01 39.17 3.22
C PHE A 492 14.21 40.58 2.61
N ILE A 493 13.13 41.21 2.18
CA ILE A 493 13.01 42.61 1.69
C ILE A 493 13.44 42.83 0.23
N GLN A 494 12.51 42.59 -0.72
CA GLN A 494 12.12 43.56 -1.75
C GLN A 494 10.94 43.04 -2.57
N TRP A 495 9.76 43.65 -2.39
CA TRP A 495 8.67 43.56 -3.36
C TRP A 495 9.00 44.46 -4.54
N ARG A 496 9.21 43.89 -5.73
CA ARG A 496 8.97 44.57 -7.02
C ARG A 496 8.65 43.57 -8.13
N SER A 497 7.48 43.80 -8.70
CA SER A 497 6.80 43.16 -9.84
C SER A 497 7.69 42.39 -10.83
N GLN A 498 7.43 41.09 -10.95
CA GLN A 498 7.52 40.36 -12.22
C GLN A 498 6.57 39.16 -12.16
N LYS A 499 5.60 39.16 -13.08
CA LYS A 499 4.52 38.17 -13.22
C LYS A 499 5.09 36.80 -13.57
N PHE A 500 4.89 35.83 -12.69
CA PHE A 500 4.65 34.42 -13.02
C PHE A 500 3.74 33.87 -11.90
N CYS A 501 2.54 33.44 -12.25
CA CYS A 501 1.57 32.88 -11.30
C CYS A 501 1.69 31.36 -11.34
N LEU A 502 2.43 30.84 -10.34
CA LEU A 502 2.28 29.49 -9.82
C LEU A 502 0.87 29.29 -9.29
#